data_AF-A0A534F739-F1
#
_entry.id   AF-A0A534F739-F1
#
_cell.length_a   1.000
_cell.length_b   1.000
_cell.length_c   1.000
_cell.angle_alpha   90.00
_cell.angle_beta   90.00
_cell.angle_gamma   90.00
#
_symmetry.space_group_name_H-M   'P 1'
#
loop_
_entity.id
_entity.type
_entity.pdbx_description
1 polymer ?
#
loop_
_entity_poly.entity_id
_entity_poly.type
_entity_poly.pdbx_seq_one_letter_code
_entity_poly.pdbx_strand_id
1 'polypeptide(L)' 'MNKKLFAELGESVTQMNEIIHGERAPSREFHVDAIATKALRSKIGLSQPKFAALLHVHVGALRNWEQGLREPTRT' A
#
# COMPACT_ATOMS: atom_id res chain seq x y z
N MET A 1 25.39 16.20 -15.17
CA MET A 1 24.41 16.05 -14.06
C MET A 1 23.18 16.88 -14.38
N ASN A 2 21.98 16.29 -14.34
CA ASN A 2 20.74 17.01 -14.66
C ASN A 2 20.30 17.87 -13.46
N LYS A 3 20.49 19.19 -13.55
CA LYS A 3 20.17 20.14 -12.47
C LYS A 3 18.70 20.12 -12.07
N LYS A 4 17.81 19.87 -13.04
CA LYS A 4 16.36 19.82 -12.81
C LYS A 4 15.99 18.63 -11.91
N LEU A 5 16.51 17.45 -12.22
CA LEU A 5 16.27 16.24 -11.42
C LEU A 5 16.77 16.40 -9.98
N PHE A 6 17.91 17.06 -9.79
CA PHE A 6 18.45 17.31 -8.45
C PHE A 6 17.56 18.26 -7.63
N ALA A 7 17.03 19.31 -8.26
CA ALA A 7 16.10 20.22 -7.61
C ALA A 7 14.77 19.53 -7.24
N GLU A 8 14.21 18.74 -8.16
CA GLU A 8 12.97 17.97 -7.92
C GLU A 8 13.14 16.96 -6.77
N LEU A 9 14.31 16.32 -6.67
CA LEU A 9 14.62 15.42 -5.57
C LEU A 9 14.70 16.17 -4.23
N GLY A 10 15.39 17.31 -4.20
CA GLY A 10 15.48 18.15 -3.00
C GLY A 10 14.10 18.59 -2.52
N GLU A 11 13.24 19.00 -3.44
CA GLU A 11 11.85 19.36 -3.13
C GLU A 11 11.09 18.15 -2.55
N SER A 12 11.18 16.98 -3.16
CA SER A 12 10.52 15.75 -2.67
C SER A 12 10.91 15.39 -1.24
N VAL A 13 12.19 15.57 -0.87
CA VAL A 13 12.67 15.33 0.51
C VAL A 13 12.08 16.33 1.50
N THR A 14 11.99 17.61 1.13
CA THR A 14 11.33 18.63 1.97
C THR A 14 9.86 18.29 2.17
N GLN A 15 9.15 17.94 1.08
CA GLN A 15 7.75 17.53 1.12
C GLN A 15 7.53 16.30 2.02
N MET A 16 8.43 15.32 1.97
CA MET A 16 8.38 14.15 2.85
C MET A 16 8.44 14.55 4.33
N ASN A 17 9.33 15.48 4.70
CA ASN A 17 9.47 15.90 6.09
C ASN A 17 8.21 16.64 6.59
N GLU A 18 7.64 17.53 5.78
CA GLU A 18 6.40 18.23 6.09
C GLU A 18 5.21 17.26 6.27
N ILE A 19 5.15 16.20 5.45
CA ILE A 19 4.13 15.15 5.59
C ILE A 19 4.30 14.39 6.92
N ILE A 20 5.54 14.04 7.29
CA ILE A 20 5.83 13.35 8.57
C ILE A 20 5.43 14.23 9.76
N HIS A 21 5.65 15.54 9.68
CA HIS A 21 5.28 16.50 10.72
C HIS A 21 3.78 16.87 10.71
N GLY A 22 3.00 16.41 9.73
CA GLY A 22 1.58 16.73 9.60
C GLY A 22 1.31 18.15 9.10
N GLU A 23 2.33 18.85 8.59
CA GLU A 23 2.23 20.22 8.07
C GLU A 23 1.73 20.24 6.62
N ARG A 24 1.93 19.13 5.88
CA ARG A 24 1.45 18.95 4.51
C ARG A 24 0.67 17.63 4.36
N ALA A 25 -0.47 17.67 3.68
CA ALA A 25 -1.18 16.47 3.30
C ALA A 25 -0.45 15.70 2.17
N PRO A 26 -0.40 14.36 2.20
CA PRO A 26 0.15 13.56 1.11
C PRO A 26 -0.53 13.89 -0.22
N SER A 27 0.23 13.93 -1.30
CA SER A 27 -0.33 14.18 -2.64
C SER A 27 -1.31 13.10 -3.08
N ARG A 28 -1.15 11.87 -2.58
CA ARG A 28 -2.03 10.72 -2.81
C ARG A 28 -2.03 9.80 -1.61
N GLU A 29 -3.24 9.43 -1.20
CA GLU A 29 -3.46 8.38 -0.20
C GLU A 29 -4.10 7.17 -0.88
N PHE A 30 -3.75 5.98 -0.41
CA PHE A 30 -4.40 4.75 -0.85
C PHE A 30 -4.86 4.04 0.41
N HIS A 31 -6.17 3.95 0.56
CA HIS A 31 -6.77 3.20 1.64
C HIS A 31 -7.00 1.76 1.16
N VAL A 32 -6.35 0.80 1.82
CA VAL A 32 -6.55 -0.62 1.51
C VAL A 32 -7.42 -1.23 2.61
N ASP A 33 -8.72 -1.35 2.33
CA ASP A 33 -9.64 -2.03 3.23
C ASP A 33 -9.43 -3.55 3.17
N ALA A 34 -9.11 -4.13 4.33
CA ALA A 34 -8.88 -5.55 4.50
C ALA A 34 -10.15 -6.38 4.17
N ILE A 35 -11.34 -5.83 4.43
CA ILE A 35 -12.63 -6.45 4.09
C ILE A 35 -12.86 -6.46 2.57
N ALA A 36 -12.47 -5.38 1.89
CA ALA A 36 -12.53 -5.30 0.43
C ALA A 36 -11.63 -6.35 -0.26
N THR A 37 -10.53 -6.76 0.39
CA THR A 37 -9.62 -7.80 -0.11
C THR A 37 -10.33 -9.15 -0.27
N LYS A 38 -11.18 -9.53 0.72
CA LYS A 38 -11.97 -10.77 0.64
C LYS A 38 -13.01 -10.70 -0.48
N ALA A 39 -13.68 -9.57 -0.62
CA ALA A 39 -14.66 -9.36 -1.68
C ALA A 39 -14.02 -9.43 -3.08
N LEU A 40 -12.84 -8.82 -3.24
CA LEU A 40 -12.06 -8.86 -4.47
C LEU A 40 -11.65 -10.29 -4.82
N ARG A 41 -11.10 -11.05 -3.86
CA ARG A 41 -10.73 -12.45 -4.09
C ARG A 41 -11.93 -13.28 -4.54
N SER A 42 -13.08 -13.13 -3.88
CA SER A 42 -14.31 -13.84 -4.25
C SER A 42 -14.80 -13.47 -5.64
N LYS A 43 -14.72 -12.18 -6.05
CA LYS A 43 -15.06 -11.75 -7.41
C LYS A 43 -14.19 -12.38 -8.49
N ILE A 44 -12.90 -12.56 -8.20
CA ILE A 44 -11.94 -13.18 -9.15
C ILE A 44 -12.07 -14.72 -9.12
N GLY A 45 -12.76 -15.29 -8.13
CA GLY A 45 -12.99 -16.73 -8.02
C GLY A 45 -11.76 -17.53 -7.60
N LEU A 46 -10.80 -16.89 -6.92
CA LEU A 46 -9.55 -17.54 -6.52
C LEU A 46 -9.60 -18.07 -5.08
N SER A 47 -8.92 -19.19 -4.87
CA SER A 47 -8.62 -19.68 -3.53
C SER A 47 -7.60 -18.77 -2.84
N GLN A 48 -7.57 -18.75 -1.51
CA GLN A 48 -6.59 -17.95 -0.75
C GLN A 48 -5.14 -18.23 -1.19
N PRO A 49 -4.68 -19.49 -1.39
CA PRO A 49 -3.32 -19.74 -1.86
C PRO A 49 -3.00 -19.12 -3.23
N LYS A 50 -3.93 -19.25 -4.21
CA LYS A 50 -3.73 -18.68 -5.54
C LYS A 50 -3.70 -17.16 -5.52
N PHE A 51 -4.58 -16.54 -4.74
CA PHE A 51 -4.64 -15.09 -4.61
C PHE A 51 -3.43 -14.52 -3.86
N ALA A 52 -2.97 -15.19 -2.79
CA ALA A 52 -1.75 -14.82 -2.07
C ALA A 52 -0.51 -14.89 -2.97
N ALA A 53 -0.43 -15.91 -3.84
CA ALA A 53 0.65 -16.02 -4.82
C ALA A 53 0.68 -14.85 -5.81
N LEU A 54 -0.49 -14.39 -6.29
CA LEU A 54 -0.60 -13.22 -7.17
C LEU A 54 -0.15 -11.92 -6.48
N LEU A 55 -0.44 -11.79 -5.18
CA LEU A 55 -0.06 -10.63 -4.39
C LEU A 55 1.38 -10.72 -3.82
N HIS A 56 2.09 -11.82 -4.09
CA HIS A 56 3.41 -12.10 -3.50
C HIS A 56 3.45 -12.02 -1.97
N VAL A 57 2.38 -12.48 -1.31
CA VAL A 57 2.29 -12.52 0.16
C VAL A 57 2.10 -13.94 0.67
N HIS A 58 2.41 -14.14 1.95
CA HIS A 58 2.13 -15.41 2.60
C HIS A 58 0.62 -15.61 2.78
N VAL A 59 0.12 -16.84 2.63
CA VAL A 59 -1.32 -17.16 2.80
C VAL A 59 -1.85 -16.75 4.17
N GLY A 60 -1.00 -16.86 5.21
CA GLY A 60 -1.33 -16.39 6.57
C GLY A 60 -1.53 -14.88 6.64
N ALA A 61 -0.76 -14.09 5.89
CA ALA A 61 -0.95 -12.64 5.81
C ALA A 61 -2.28 -12.28 5.14
N LEU A 62 -2.57 -12.91 4.00
CA LEU A 62 -3.86 -12.75 3.32
C LEU A 62 -5.04 -13.14 4.23
N ARG A 63 -4.91 -14.22 5.00
CA ARG A 63 -5.95 -14.63 5.95
C ARG A 63 -6.17 -13.60 7.05
N ASN A 64 -5.10 -13.03 7.61
CA ASN A 64 -5.20 -11.98 8.62
C ASN A 64 -5.87 -10.72 8.05
N TRP A 65 -5.61 -10.39 6.79
CA TRP A 65 -6.28 -9.29 6.08
C TRP A 65 -7.77 -9.57 5.88
N GLU A 66 -8.14 -10.72 5.33
CA GLU A 66 -9.55 -11.06 5.09
C GLU A 66 -10.39 -11.20 6.37
N GLN A 67 -9.74 -11.34 7.54
CA GLN A 67 -10.37 -11.40 8.86
C GLN A 67 -10.35 -10.04 9.59
N GLY A 68 -9.72 -9.00 9.04
CA GLY A 68 -9.58 -7.69 9.68
C GLY A 68 -8.64 -7.69 10.89
N LEU A 69 -7.85 -8.75 11.10
CA LEU A 69 -6.88 -8.84 12.19
C LEU A 69 -5.66 -7.96 11.94
N ARG A 70 -5.35 -7.69 10.66
CA ARG A 70 -4.29 -6.78 10.22
C ARG A 70 -4.70 -6.11 8.92
N GLU A 71 -4.24 -4.89 8.72
CA GLU A 71 -4.38 -4.21 7.44
C GLU A 71 -3.24 -4.59 6.49
N PRO A 72 -3.47 -4.57 5.17
CA PRO A 72 -2.42 -4.70 4.18
C PRO A 72 -1.37 -3.61 4.34
N THR A 73 -0.17 -4.01 4.77
CA THR A 73 0.95 -3.09 4.90
C THR A 73 1.60 -2.92 3.54
N ARG A 74 1.92 -1.68 3.16
CA ARG A 74 2.82 -1.45 2.03
C ARG A 74 4.22 -1.93 2.42
N THR A 75 4.71 -2.96 1.72
CA THR A 75 6.14 -3.24 1.60
C THR A 75 6.81 -2.20 0.72
#